data_AF-A0A378AFX1-F1
#
_entry.id   AF-A0A378AFX1-F1
#
_cell.length_a   1.000
_cell.length_b   1.000
_cell.length_c   1.000
_cell.angle_alpha   90.00
_cell.angle_beta   90.00
_cell.angle_gamma   90.00
#
_symmetry.space_group_name_H-M   'P 1'
#
loop_
_entity.id
_entity.type
_entity.pdbx_description
1 polymer ?
#
loop_
_entity_poly.entity_id
_entity_poly.type
_entity_poly.pdbx_seq_one_letter_code
_entity_poly.pdbx_strand_id
1 'polypeptide(L)'
;MIRKYFVPALMAAALLTGCQAPQGKFTPEQVAAMKSYGFTESNGDWSLGLSDSILFDKNDYRLTSRQPPADHHDGLAAGGYRITHSRLEGHTDNYGEDSYNEALSLKRANSVADAWAEGAHVHAVI
;
A
#
# COMPACT_ATOMS: atom_id res chain seq x y z
N MET A 1 -14.36 14.02 54.19
CA MET A 1 -15.10 14.89 53.24
C MET A 1 -14.69 14.70 51.76
N ILE A 2 -13.76 13.78 51.44
CA ILE A 2 -13.22 13.58 50.08
C ILE A 2 -14.16 12.80 49.14
N ARG A 3 -15.03 11.95 49.70
CA ARG A 3 -15.92 11.03 48.96
C ARG A 3 -17.02 11.72 48.12
N LYS A 4 -17.37 12.98 48.44
CA LYS A 4 -18.40 13.74 47.70
C LYS A 4 -17.92 14.32 46.37
N TYR A 5 -16.60 14.47 46.19
CA TYR A 5 -16.00 15.01 44.96
C TYR A 5 -15.58 13.92 43.97
N PHE A 6 -15.59 12.66 44.40
CA PHE A 6 -15.16 11.52 43.58
C PHE A 6 -16.12 11.25 42.42
N VAL A 7 -17.42 11.38 42.66
CA VAL A 7 -18.47 11.13 41.66
C VAL A 7 -18.46 12.17 40.52
N PRO A 8 -18.45 13.49 40.78
CA PRO A 8 -18.37 14.48 39.70
C PRO A 8 -17.03 14.44 38.96
N ALA A 9 -15.92 14.11 39.65
CA ALA A 9 -14.61 13.97 39.01
C ALA A 9 -14.56 12.78 38.03
N LEU A 10 -15.19 11.65 38.38
CA LEU A 10 -15.23 10.45 37.52
C LEU A 10 -16.18 10.64 36.32
N MET A 11 -17.25 11.41 36.49
CA MET A 11 -18.17 11.79 35.41
C MET A 11 -17.53 12.78 34.43
N ALA A 12 -16.69 13.70 34.92
CA ALA A 12 -15.91 14.61 34.07
C ALA A 12 -14.81 13.89 33.27
N ALA A 13 -14.19 12.86 33.84
CA ALA A 13 -13.18 12.04 33.14
C ALA A 13 -13.79 11.19 32.01
N ALA A 14 -15.03 10.72 32.15
CA ALA A 14 -15.74 9.95 31.12
C ALA A 14 -16.13 10.79 29.89
N LEU A 15 -16.20 12.12 30.02
CA LEU A 15 -16.49 13.02 28.90
C LEU A 15 -15.25 13.35 28.06
N LEU A 16 -14.04 12.99 28.52
CA LEU A 16 -12.77 13.20 27.82
C LEU A 16 -12.36 12.03 26.93
N THR A 17 -13.10 10.92 26.91
CA THR A 17 -12.97 9.90 25.85
C THR A 17 -13.69 10.39 24.58
N GLY A 18 -13.32 11.60 24.13
CA GLY A 18 -13.68 12.07 22.80
C GLY A 18 -13.01 11.18 21.77
N CYS A 19 -13.76 10.80 20.74
CA CYS A 19 -13.33 9.94 19.65
C CYS A 19 -11.90 10.25 19.22
N GLN A 20 -10.98 9.32 19.46
CA GLN A 20 -9.64 9.39 18.95
C GLN A 20 -9.71 9.23 17.43
N ALA A 21 -9.86 10.36 16.72
CA ALA A 21 -9.86 10.38 15.27
C ALA A 21 -8.51 9.84 14.78
N PRO A 22 -8.49 8.94 13.78
CA PRO A 22 -7.24 8.40 13.26
C PRO A 22 -6.35 9.56 12.77
N GLN A 23 -5.17 9.69 13.38
CA GLN A 23 -4.20 10.77 13.11
C GLN A 23 -3.36 10.51 11.84
N GLY A 24 -3.90 9.81 10.84
CA GLY A 24 -3.14 9.41 9.65
C GLY A 24 -4.02 8.95 8.48
N LYS A 25 -3.38 8.75 7.31
CA LYS A 25 -4.05 8.26 6.08
C LYS A 25 -4.67 6.87 6.27
N PHE A 26 -4.14 6.08 7.20
CA PHE A 26 -4.53 4.71 7.47
C PHE A 26 -4.76 4.48 8.98
N THR A 27 -5.68 3.59 9.36
CA THR A 27 -5.85 3.15 10.75
C THR A 27 -4.67 2.27 11.21
N PRO A 28 -4.41 2.16 12.52
CA PRO A 28 -3.34 1.30 13.04
C PRO A 28 -3.44 -0.15 12.57
N GLU A 29 -4.66 -0.67 12.42
CA GLU A 29 -4.93 -2.02 11.93
C GLU A 29 -4.55 -2.17 10.46
N GLN A 30 -4.88 -1.17 9.61
CA GLN A 30 -4.46 -1.20 8.19
C GLN A 30 -2.93 -1.10 8.08
N VAL A 31 -2.30 -0.26 8.89
CA VAL A 31 -0.83 -0.15 8.94
C VAL A 31 -0.19 -1.50 9.31
N ALA A 32 -0.72 -2.20 10.31
CA ALA A 32 -0.23 -3.51 10.70
C ALA A 32 -0.38 -4.54 9.57
N ALA A 33 -1.51 -4.52 8.86
CA ALA A 33 -1.73 -5.37 7.70
C ALA A 33 -0.76 -5.03 6.56
N MET A 34 -0.63 -3.77 6.17
CA MET A 34 0.30 -3.30 5.13
C MET A 34 1.74 -3.74 5.42
N LYS A 35 2.20 -3.59 6.68
CA LYS A 35 3.51 -4.09 7.10
C LYS A 35 3.65 -5.61 6.95
N SER A 36 2.60 -6.38 7.24
CA SER A 36 2.61 -7.84 7.06
C SER A 36 2.73 -8.27 5.58
N TYR A 37 2.23 -7.43 4.67
CA TYR A 37 2.40 -7.60 3.22
C TYR A 37 3.71 -7.00 2.68
N GLY A 38 4.58 -6.48 3.57
CA GLY A 38 5.90 -5.97 3.19
C GLY A 38 5.93 -4.49 2.78
N PHE A 39 4.84 -3.74 2.99
CA PHE A 39 4.89 -2.30 2.76
C PHE A 39 5.81 -1.60 3.77
N THR A 40 6.52 -0.59 3.29
CA THR A 40 7.37 0.27 4.11
C THR A 40 6.90 1.72 4.00
N GLU A 41 7.04 2.45 5.10
CA GLU A 41 6.70 3.87 5.19
C GLU A 41 7.96 4.71 4.95
N SER A 42 7.88 5.67 4.03
CA SER A 42 8.92 6.65 3.78
C SER A 42 8.29 8.01 3.53
N ASN A 43 8.72 9.03 4.27
CA ASN A 43 8.23 10.41 4.14
C ASN A 43 6.69 10.57 4.17
N GLY A 44 5.98 9.68 4.88
CA GLY A 44 4.51 9.70 4.98
C GLY A 44 3.76 9.05 3.81
N ASP A 45 4.49 8.37 2.91
CA ASP A 45 3.94 7.51 1.88
C ASP A 45 4.28 6.05 2.14
N TRP A 46 3.39 5.17 1.69
CA TRP A 46 3.51 3.73 1.86
C TRP A 46 3.80 3.09 0.51
N SER A 47 4.84 2.27 0.46
CA SER A 47 5.30 1.63 -0.78
C SER A 47 5.53 0.14 -0.58
N LEU A 48 5.24 -0.64 -1.61
CA LEU A 48 5.57 -2.06 -1.68
C LEU A 48 6.59 -2.26 -2.79
N GLY A 49 7.79 -2.69 -2.43
CA GLY A 49 8.80 -3.08 -3.41
C GLY A 49 8.46 -4.44 -4.00
N LEU A 50 8.16 -4.49 -5.30
CA LEU A 50 8.04 -5.74 -6.04
C LEU A 50 9.38 -6.07 -6.69
N SER A 51 9.78 -7.33 -6.65
CA SER A 51 11.06 -7.73 -7.24
C SER A 51 10.93 -7.91 -8.74
N ASP A 52 11.60 -7.05 -9.51
CA ASP A 52 11.62 -7.08 -10.97
C ASP A 52 12.04 -8.44 -11.54
N SER A 53 13.04 -9.10 -10.94
CA SER A 53 13.53 -10.41 -11.42
C SER A 53 12.56 -11.56 -11.16
N ILE A 54 11.58 -11.35 -10.28
CA ILE A 54 10.49 -12.30 -10.06
C ILE A 54 9.37 -12.03 -11.07
N LEU A 55 9.10 -10.75 -11.33
CA LEU A 55 7.99 -10.33 -12.20
C LEU A 55 8.30 -10.46 -13.69
N PHE A 56 9.53 -10.20 -14.11
CA PHE A 56 9.90 -10.06 -15.52
C PHE A 56 11.17 -10.85 -15.85
N ASP A 57 11.18 -11.39 -17.06
CA ASP A 57 12.42 -11.86 -17.68
C ASP A 57 13.31 -10.68 -18.10
N LYS A 58 14.59 -10.97 -18.35
CA LYS A 58 15.56 -9.96 -18.77
C LYS A 58 15.10 -9.28 -20.07
N ASN A 59 15.09 -7.94 -20.06
CA ASN A 59 14.62 -7.10 -21.17
C ASN A 59 13.15 -7.34 -21.59
N ASP A 60 12.37 -8.03 -20.77
CA ASP A 60 10.95 -8.23 -21.00
C ASP A 60 10.12 -7.34 -20.05
N TYR A 61 8.87 -7.09 -20.45
CA TYR A 61 7.83 -6.40 -19.69
C TYR A 61 6.61 -7.29 -19.47
N ARG A 62 6.61 -8.53 -19.96
CA ARG A 62 5.54 -9.51 -19.72
C ARG A 62 5.74 -10.17 -18.37
N LEU A 63 4.66 -10.27 -17.60
CA LEU A 63 4.68 -10.92 -16.29
C LEU A 63 4.93 -12.43 -16.44
N THR A 64 5.86 -12.97 -15.66
CA THR A 64 6.31 -14.38 -15.74
C THR A 64 5.33 -15.40 -15.12
N SER A 65 4.14 -14.97 -14.67
CA SER A 65 3.10 -15.76 -13.97
C SER A 65 3.47 -16.30 -12.58
N ARG A 66 4.68 -16.06 -12.07
CA ARG A 66 5.16 -16.68 -10.82
C ARG A 66 4.53 -16.09 -9.55
N GLN A 67 4.19 -14.80 -9.54
CA GLN A 67 3.43 -14.13 -8.48
C GLN A 67 2.75 -12.90 -9.07
N PRO A 68 1.44 -12.96 -9.36
CA PRO A 68 0.69 -11.81 -9.87
C PRO A 68 0.68 -10.67 -8.85
N PRO A 69 0.81 -9.41 -9.29
CA PRO A 69 0.56 -8.25 -8.45
C PRO A 69 -0.83 -8.26 -7.79
N ALA A 70 -1.84 -8.84 -8.47
CA ALA A 70 -3.21 -9.00 -7.99
C ALA A 70 -3.31 -9.71 -6.62
N ASP A 71 -2.48 -10.72 -6.36
CA ASP A 71 -2.54 -11.50 -5.11
C ASP A 71 -2.30 -10.63 -3.87
N HIS A 72 -1.45 -9.61 -3.99
CA HIS A 72 -1.16 -8.67 -2.89
C HIS A 72 -2.36 -7.75 -2.63
N HIS A 73 -2.99 -7.27 -3.70
CA HIS A 73 -4.22 -6.48 -3.59
C HIS A 73 -5.34 -7.28 -2.91
N ASP A 74 -5.57 -8.51 -3.37
CA ASP A 74 -6.67 -9.34 -2.89
C ASP A 74 -6.48 -9.75 -1.44
N GLY A 75 -5.24 -10.00 -1.02
CA GLY A 75 -4.90 -10.22 0.38
C GLY A 75 -5.26 -9.01 1.26
N LEU A 76 -4.86 -7.80 0.85
CA LEU A 76 -5.20 -6.56 1.56
C LEU A 76 -6.72 -6.32 1.60
N ALA A 77 -7.41 -6.53 0.47
CA ALA A 77 -8.85 -6.38 0.36
C ALA A 77 -9.61 -7.38 1.24
N ALA A 78 -9.16 -8.63 1.32
CA ALA A 78 -9.73 -9.65 2.20
C ALA A 78 -9.57 -9.30 3.69
N GLY A 79 -8.51 -8.56 4.04
CA GLY A 79 -8.32 -7.98 5.36
C GLY A 79 -9.20 -6.76 5.68
N GLY A 80 -10.03 -6.31 4.72
CA GLY A 80 -10.85 -5.10 4.85
C GLY A 80 -10.12 -3.81 4.46
N TYR A 81 -8.93 -3.91 3.88
CA TYR A 81 -8.06 -2.78 3.54
C TYR A 81 -7.99 -2.58 2.02
N ARG A 82 -9.08 -2.08 1.44
CA ARG A 82 -9.15 -1.80 0.00
C ARG A 82 -8.33 -0.56 -0.34
N ILE A 83 -7.29 -0.74 -1.16
CA ILE A 83 -6.54 0.38 -1.75
C ILE A 83 -7.28 0.84 -3.00
N THR A 84 -7.84 2.04 -2.97
CA THR A 84 -8.59 2.61 -4.10
C THR A 84 -7.73 3.44 -5.05
N HIS A 85 -6.57 3.90 -4.57
CA HIS A 85 -5.60 4.67 -5.35
C HIS A 85 -4.21 4.14 -5.04
N SER A 86 -3.47 3.79 -6.09
CA SER A 86 -2.07 3.39 -6.05
C SER A 86 -1.33 4.03 -7.20
N ARG A 87 -0.02 4.24 -7.02
CA ARG A 87 0.91 4.65 -8.05
C ARG A 87 1.92 3.53 -8.26
N LEU A 88 2.22 3.21 -9.52
CA LEU A 88 3.13 2.13 -9.88
C LEU A 88 4.32 2.68 -10.66
N GLU A 89 5.51 2.46 -10.11
CA GLU A 89 6.77 2.87 -10.72
C GLU A 89 7.52 1.65 -11.22
N GLY A 90 8.02 1.73 -12.46
CA GLY A 90 8.96 0.76 -13.00
C GLY A 90 10.39 1.30 -12.92
N HIS A 91 11.34 0.42 -12.65
CA HIS A 91 12.76 0.76 -12.65
C HIS A 91 13.55 -0.28 -13.45
N THR A 92 14.57 0.17 -14.18
CA THR A 92 15.56 -0.71 -14.80
C THR A 92 16.90 -0.53 -14.12
N ASP A 93 17.86 -1.40 -14.47
CA ASP A 93 19.26 -1.13 -14.16
C ASP A 93 19.81 0.05 -15.00
N ASN A 94 21.07 0.38 -14.78
CA ASN A 94 21.78 1.45 -15.47
C ASN A 94 22.54 0.95 -16.72
N TYR A 95 22.20 -0.23 -17.25
CA TYR A 95 22.87 -0.79 -18.41
C TYR A 95 22.05 -0.57 -19.68
N GLY A 96 22.70 -0.13 -20.77
CA GLY A 96 22.05 0.12 -22.05
C GLY A 96 21.77 1.61 -22.29
N GLU A 97 20.85 1.90 -23.21
CA GLU A 97 20.47 3.27 -23.55
C GLU A 97 19.41 3.79 -22.56
N ASP A 98 19.58 5.03 -22.09
CA ASP A 98 18.66 5.67 -21.14
C ASP A 98 17.21 5.68 -21.66
N SER A 99 17.01 6.04 -22.94
CA SER A 99 15.67 6.11 -23.55
C SER A 99 14.98 4.73 -23.61
N TYR A 100 15.76 3.68 -23.85
CA TYR A 100 15.29 2.30 -23.86
C TYR A 100 14.87 1.87 -22.46
N ASN A 101 15.68 2.19 -21.45
CA ASN A 101 15.45 1.87 -20.06
C ASN A 101 14.24 2.61 -19.48
N GLU A 102 14.04 3.87 -19.85
CA GLU A 102 12.83 4.64 -19.52
C GLU A 102 11.58 4.00 -20.15
N ALA A 103 11.63 3.70 -21.45
CA ALA A 103 10.50 3.06 -22.14
C ALA A 103 10.17 1.67 -21.59
N LEU A 104 11.20 0.89 -21.21
CA LEU A 104 11.04 -0.43 -20.60
C LEU A 104 10.44 -0.32 -19.19
N SER A 105 10.94 0.62 -18.38
CA SER A 105 10.41 0.93 -17.06
C SER A 105 8.92 1.25 -17.12
N LEU A 106 8.50 2.12 -18.05
CA LEU A 106 7.10 2.49 -18.22
C LEU A 106 6.23 1.29 -18.64
N LYS A 107 6.72 0.46 -19.57
CA LYS A 107 6.00 -0.76 -20.00
C LYS A 107 5.80 -1.74 -18.85
N ARG A 108 6.81 -1.91 -17.99
CA ARG A 108 6.72 -2.77 -16.81
C ARG A 108 5.72 -2.24 -15.78
N ALA A 109 5.75 -0.94 -15.52
CA ALA A 109 4.78 -0.28 -14.65
C ALA A 109 3.34 -0.52 -15.15
N ASN A 110 3.11 -0.35 -16.46
CA ASN A 110 1.81 -0.59 -17.09
C ASN A 110 1.36 -2.05 -16.96
N SER A 111 2.25 -3.02 -17.22
CA SER A 111 1.92 -4.45 -17.06
C SER A 111 1.50 -4.79 -15.63
N VAL A 112 2.15 -4.19 -14.63
CA VAL A 112 1.77 -4.37 -13.21
C VAL A 112 0.45 -3.66 -12.92
N ALA A 113 0.22 -2.48 -13.50
CA ALA A 113 -1.01 -1.71 -13.34
C ALA A 113 -2.23 -2.46 -13.89
N ASP A 114 -2.10 -3.05 -15.06
CA ASP A 114 -3.15 -3.86 -15.69
C ASP A 114 -3.47 -5.08 -14.81
N ALA A 115 -2.45 -5.83 -14.36
CA ALA A 115 -2.65 -6.98 -13.48
C ALA A 115 -3.23 -6.59 -12.11
N TRP A 116 -2.84 -5.44 -11.56
CA TRP A 116 -3.38 -4.92 -10.31
C TRP A 116 -4.86 -4.52 -10.45
N ALA A 117 -5.20 -3.84 -11.55
CA ALA A 117 -6.56 -3.43 -11.87
C ALA A 117 -7.50 -4.61 -12.08
N GLU A 118 -7.02 -5.70 -12.70
CA GLU A 118 -7.77 -6.95 -12.87
C GLU A 118 -8.18 -7.58 -11.53
N GLY A 119 -7.26 -7.67 -10.56
CA GLY A 119 -7.58 -8.17 -9.22
C GLY A 119 -8.48 -7.22 -8.41
N ALA A 120 -8.27 -5.91 -8.58
CA ALA A 120 -8.93 -4.92 -7.76
C ALA A 120 -10.33 -4.48 -8.26
N HIS A 121 -10.64 -4.72 -9.54
CA HIS A 121 -11.75 -4.07 -10.25
C HIS A 121 -11.72 -2.53 -10.12
N VAL A 122 -10.52 -1.91 -10.11
CA VAL A 122 -10.32 -0.45 -10.02
C VAL A 122 -9.36 0.04 -11.11
N HIS A 123 -9.38 1.34 -11.41
CA HIS A 123 -8.36 1.96 -12.28
C HIS A 123 -7.07 2.20 -11.50
N ALA A 124 -5.96 1.58 -11.93
CA ALA A 124 -4.62 1.92 -11.49
C ALA A 124 -4.10 3.11 -12.31
N VAL A 125 -3.40 4.05 -11.68
CA VAL A 125 -2.78 5.21 -12.34
C VAL A 125 -1.27 5.04 -12.28
N ILE A 126 -0.61 5.32 -13.41
CA ILE A 126 0.85 5.25 -13.58
C ILE A 126 1.45 6.62 -13.25
#